data_AF-E3KN34-F1
#
_entry.id   AF-E3KN34-F1
#
_cell.length_a   1.000
_cell.length_b   1.000
_cell.length_c   1.000
_cell.angle_alpha   90.00
_cell.angle_beta   90.00
_cell.angle_gamma   90.00
#
_symmetry.space_group_name_H-M   'P 1'
#
loop_
_entity.id
_entity.type
_entity.pdbx_description
1 polymer ?
#
loop_
_entity_poly.entity_id
_entity_poly.type
_entity_poly.pdbx_seq_one_letter_code
_entity_poly.pdbx_strand_id
1 'polypeptide(L)'
;MSQSAKWREDLSPTLRVPMAEANNKHWYIFEPVQLHSRHVVVPIFFFMENNKILARCVKADISQQGPKKIKITIPSNLDFNSNQLRNVHLQDFALTYDEIHIGSSGKLAEACSNELYEYGQKEKAHTLPNPWRIKASRDDY
;
A
#
# COMPACT_ATOMS: atom_id res chain seq x y z
N MET A 1 -6.62 -20.30 19.52
CA MET A 1 -6.70 -18.98 18.86
C MET A 1 -6.74 -17.90 19.93
N SER A 2 -5.70 -17.06 20.03
CA SER A 2 -5.66 -15.93 20.98
C SER A 2 -6.52 -14.76 20.48
N GLN A 3 -7.10 -13.97 21.37
CA GLN A 3 -7.81 -12.73 21.00
C GLN A 3 -6.90 -11.80 20.19
N SER A 4 -5.60 -11.74 20.51
CA SER A 4 -4.62 -10.91 19.78
C SER A 4 -4.44 -11.31 18.31
N ALA A 5 -4.66 -12.59 17.95
CA ALA A 5 -4.59 -13.04 16.57
C ALA A 5 -5.78 -12.50 15.74
N LYS A 6 -7.00 -12.51 16.30
CA LYS A 6 -8.19 -11.94 15.63
C LYS A 6 -8.04 -10.45 15.34
N TRP A 7 -7.51 -9.68 16.30
CA TRP A 7 -7.25 -8.25 16.14
C TRP A 7 -6.17 -7.94 15.08
N ARG A 8 -5.25 -8.88 14.84
CA ARG A 8 -4.19 -8.72 13.84
C ARG A 8 -4.62 -9.15 12.44
N GLU A 9 -5.45 -10.18 12.33
CA GLU A 9 -5.63 -10.93 11.08
C GLU A 9 -7.01 -10.76 10.44
N ASP A 10 -8.07 -10.55 11.23
CA ASP A 10 -9.47 -10.64 10.77
C ASP A 10 -10.18 -9.28 10.65
N LEU A 11 -9.46 -8.16 10.80
CA LEU A 11 -10.06 -6.83 10.72
C LEU A 11 -10.37 -6.43 9.26
N SER A 12 -11.58 -5.93 9.04
CA SER A 12 -11.96 -5.29 7.79
C SER A 12 -11.04 -4.11 7.49
N PRO A 13 -10.81 -3.73 6.22
CA PRO A 13 -9.90 -2.63 5.86
C PRO A 13 -10.11 -1.33 6.64
N THR A 14 -11.36 -1.00 7.00
CA THR A 14 -11.72 0.21 7.75
C THR A 14 -11.33 0.18 9.22
N LEU A 15 -11.08 -1.02 9.77
CA LEU A 15 -10.68 -1.23 11.16
C LEU A 15 -9.18 -1.52 11.31
N ARG A 16 -8.47 -1.72 10.20
CA ARG A 16 -7.01 -1.94 10.20
C ARG A 16 -6.29 -0.66 10.59
N VAL A 17 -5.11 -0.82 11.19
CA VAL A 17 -4.17 0.29 11.38
C VAL A 17 -3.85 0.90 10.01
N PRO A 18 -4.26 2.15 9.75
CA PRO A 18 -4.21 2.71 8.40
C PRO A 18 -2.82 3.19 8.02
N MET A 19 -1.98 3.49 9.02
CA MET A 19 -0.68 4.14 8.87
C MET A 19 0.34 3.54 9.83
N ALA A 20 1.58 3.39 9.39
CA ALA A 20 2.72 3.08 10.23
C ALA A 20 3.88 4.04 9.91
N GLU A 21 4.63 4.42 10.94
CA GLU A 21 5.80 5.29 10.82
C GLU A 21 7.09 4.47 10.81
N ALA A 22 7.98 4.78 9.87
CA ALA A 22 9.36 4.30 9.87
C ALA A 22 10.21 5.19 8.96
N ASN A 23 11.50 5.31 9.24
CA ASN A 23 12.44 6.11 8.44
C ASN A 23 12.00 7.58 8.29
N ASN A 24 11.39 8.16 9.33
CA ASN A 24 10.80 9.52 9.33
C ASN A 24 9.77 9.74 8.21
N LYS A 25 9.07 8.68 7.80
CA LYS A 25 8.00 8.71 6.80
C LYS A 25 6.75 7.98 7.31
N HIS A 26 5.60 8.45 6.83
CA HIS A 26 4.30 7.82 7.06
C HIS A 26 3.92 6.93 5.88
N TRP A 27 3.72 5.65 6.18
CA TRP A 27 3.36 4.59 5.22
C TRP A 27 1.91 4.21 5.43
N TYR A 28 1.13 4.14 4.35
CA TYR A 28 -0.31 3.87 4.44
C TYR A 28 -0.66 2.56 3.73
N ILE A 29 -1.67 1.88 4.24
CA ILE A 29 -2.27 0.76 3.52
C ILE A 29 -2.93 1.26 2.23
N PHE A 30 -2.96 0.42 1.19
CA PHE A 30 -3.51 0.74 -0.12
C PHE A 30 -2.83 1.93 -0.84
N GLU A 31 -1.61 2.31 -0.45
CA GLU A 31 -0.76 3.21 -1.24
C GLU A 31 0.43 2.44 -1.86
N PRO A 32 0.77 2.66 -3.14
CA PRO A 32 1.99 2.13 -3.72
C PRO A 32 3.24 2.62 -2.98
N VAL A 33 4.16 1.70 -2.70
CA VAL A 33 5.47 1.97 -2.09
C VAL A 33 6.54 1.31 -2.94
N GLN A 34 7.65 2.02 -3.17
CA GLN A 34 8.83 1.40 -3.78
C GLN A 34 9.80 0.97 -2.68
N LEU A 35 10.24 -0.29 -2.77
CA LEU A 35 11.26 -0.84 -1.89
C LEU A 35 12.66 -0.36 -2.31
N HIS A 36 13.66 -0.51 -1.43
CA HIS A 36 15.08 -0.33 -1.79
C HIS A 36 15.50 -1.24 -2.96
N SER A 37 14.87 -2.41 -3.08
CA SER A 37 15.03 -3.32 -4.23
C SER A 37 14.41 -2.83 -5.54
N ARG A 38 13.83 -1.62 -5.57
CA ARG A 38 13.13 -0.98 -6.70
C ARG A 38 11.79 -1.62 -7.08
N HIS A 39 11.38 -2.71 -6.45
CA HIS A 39 10.03 -3.25 -6.63
C HIS A 39 8.97 -2.32 -6.06
N VAL A 40 7.87 -2.17 -6.78
CA VAL A 40 6.67 -1.47 -6.31
C VAL A 40 5.69 -2.49 -5.72
N VAL A 41 5.30 -2.27 -4.48
CA VAL A 41 4.37 -3.10 -3.73
C VAL A 41 3.29 -2.23 -3.09
N VAL A 42 2.19 -2.84 -2.67
CA VAL A 42 1.12 -2.16 -1.91
C VAL A 42 1.00 -2.81 -0.53
N PRO A 43 1.19 -2.08 0.58
CA PRO A 43 0.91 -2.57 1.92
C PRO A 43 -0.60 -2.79 2.11
N ILE A 44 -0.99 -3.97 2.59
CA ILE A 44 -2.39 -4.32 2.85
C ILE A 44 -2.69 -4.42 4.35
N PHE A 45 -1.67 -4.76 5.14
CA PHE A 45 -1.72 -4.81 6.61
C PHE A 45 -0.38 -4.33 7.18
N PHE A 46 -0.43 -3.64 8.31
CA PHE A 46 0.71 -3.42 9.19
C PHE A 46 0.58 -4.30 10.42
N PHE A 47 1.68 -4.86 10.91
CA PHE A 47 1.71 -5.69 12.11
C PHE A 47 3.06 -5.63 12.79
N MET A 48 3.10 -6.02 14.06
CA MET A 48 4.33 -6.16 14.82
C MET A 48 4.69 -7.63 14.99
N GLU A 49 5.96 -7.95 14.78
CA GLU A 49 6.54 -9.27 15.03
C GLU A 49 7.95 -9.08 15.60
N ASN A 50 8.23 -9.70 16.75
CA ASN A 50 9.52 -9.60 17.45
C ASN A 50 9.99 -8.13 17.64
N ASN A 51 9.09 -7.26 18.10
CA ASN A 51 9.32 -5.82 18.29
C ASN A 51 9.73 -5.04 17.02
N LYS A 52 9.52 -5.61 15.83
CA LYS A 52 9.70 -4.95 14.54
C LYS A 52 8.35 -4.73 13.90
N ILE A 53 8.17 -3.58 13.27
CA ILE A 53 6.98 -3.31 12.44
C ILE A 53 7.25 -3.85 11.04
N LEU A 54 6.30 -4.65 10.55
CA LEU A 54 6.31 -5.23 9.22
C LEU A 54 5.00 -4.87 8.50
N ALA A 55 5.04 -4.98 7.18
CA ALA A 55 3.88 -4.91 6.33
C ALA A 55 3.64 -6.27 5.64
N ARG A 56 2.37 -6.64 5.49
CA ARG A 56 1.96 -7.65 4.50
C ARG A 56 1.71 -6.91 3.19
N CYS A 57 2.58 -7.11 2.22
CA CYS A 57 2.55 -6.42 0.95
C CYS A 57 2.17 -7.36 -0.20
N VAL A 58 1.38 -6.85 -1.14
CA VAL A 58 1.15 -7.50 -2.43
C VAL A 58 1.97 -6.80 -3.51
N LYS A 59 2.43 -7.56 -4.51
CA LYS A 59 3.08 -6.97 -5.69
C LYS A 59 2.02 -6.22 -6.50
N ALA A 60 2.30 -4.97 -6.86
CA ALA A 60 1.45 -4.22 -7.76
C ALA A 60 1.66 -4.71 -9.21
N ASP A 61 0.57 -4.91 -9.94
CA ASP A 61 0.64 -5.04 -11.40
C ASP A 61 0.50 -3.65 -12.02
N ILE A 62 1.41 -3.32 -12.94
CA ILE A 62 1.51 -2.00 -13.57
C ILE A 62 1.44 -2.21 -15.08
N SER A 63 0.33 -1.79 -15.67
CA SER A 63 0.08 -1.94 -17.11
C SER A 63 0.10 -0.58 -17.80
N GLN A 64 0.71 -0.51 -18.98
CA GLN A 64 0.72 0.71 -19.80
C GLN A 64 -0.66 0.89 -20.48
N GLN A 65 -1.22 2.09 -20.39
CA GLN A 65 -2.50 2.48 -20.98
C GLN A 65 -2.36 3.57 -22.05
N GLY A 66 -1.16 4.13 -22.21
CA GLY A 66 -0.82 5.17 -23.19
C GLY A 66 0.57 5.73 -22.88
N PRO A 67 1.14 6.66 -23.67
CA PRO A 67 2.56 7.05 -23.55
C PRO A 67 3.02 7.51 -22.16
N LYS A 68 2.13 8.15 -21.39
CA LYS A 68 2.37 8.60 -20.00
C LYS A 68 1.29 8.15 -19.03
N LYS A 69 0.49 7.16 -19.41
CA LYS A 69 -0.64 6.68 -18.61
C LYS A 69 -0.45 5.21 -18.26
N ILE A 70 -0.60 4.88 -16.99
CA ILE A 70 -0.54 3.52 -16.47
C ILE A 70 -1.82 3.19 -15.70
N LYS A 71 -2.09 1.90 -15.50
CA LYS A 71 -3.07 1.41 -14.53
C LYS A 71 -2.35 0.50 -13.54
N ILE A 72 -2.56 0.78 -12.25
CA ILE A 72 -2.01 -0.02 -11.15
C ILE A 72 -3.13 -0.89 -10.59
N THR A 73 -2.91 -2.19 -10.53
CA THR A 73 -3.90 -3.14 -10.01
C THR A 73 -3.32 -4.07 -8.94
N ILE A 74 -4.17 -4.50 -8.02
CA ILE A 74 -3.88 -5.52 -7.00
C ILE A 74 -5.06 -6.50 -6.87
N PRO A 75 -4.86 -7.73 -6.40
CA PRO A 75 -5.96 -8.64 -6.11
C PRO A 75 -6.87 -8.08 -5.01
N SER A 76 -8.18 -8.21 -5.19
CA SER A 76 -9.18 -7.94 -4.16
C SER A 76 -9.24 -9.03 -3.09
N ASN A 77 -9.86 -8.72 -1.94
CA ASN A 77 -10.19 -9.67 -0.87
C ASN A 77 -8.99 -10.49 -0.34
N LEU A 78 -7.86 -9.80 -0.13
CA LEU A 78 -6.67 -10.42 0.44
C LEU A 78 -6.78 -10.54 1.96
N ASP A 79 -6.84 -11.79 2.43
CA ASP A 79 -6.73 -12.14 3.86
C ASP A 79 -5.29 -12.02 4.35
N PHE A 80 -5.09 -11.80 5.65
CA PHE A 80 -3.76 -11.61 6.25
C PHE A 80 -2.80 -12.76 5.89
N ASN A 81 -3.27 -14.00 5.91
CA ASN A 81 -2.49 -15.21 5.65
C ASN A 81 -2.42 -15.59 4.14
N SER A 82 -2.90 -14.74 3.23
CA SER A 82 -2.84 -14.99 1.79
C SER A 82 -1.40 -15.23 1.31
N ASN A 83 -1.21 -16.25 0.47
CA ASN A 83 0.08 -16.57 -0.14
C ASN A 83 0.54 -15.53 -1.19
N GLN A 84 -0.38 -14.65 -1.63
CA GLN A 84 -0.07 -13.52 -2.50
C GLN A 84 0.58 -12.36 -1.75
N LEU A 85 0.49 -12.37 -0.40
CA LEU A 85 1.11 -11.39 0.46
C LEU A 85 2.48 -11.88 0.94
N ARG A 86 3.43 -10.96 0.97
CA ARG A 86 4.78 -11.18 1.50
C ARG A 86 5.03 -10.26 2.69
N ASN A 87 5.81 -10.74 3.65
CA ASN A 87 6.29 -9.92 4.74
C ASN A 87 7.40 -9.00 4.23
N VAL A 88 7.27 -7.71 4.50
CA VAL A 88 8.30 -6.72 4.18
C VAL A 88 8.56 -5.89 5.43
N HIS A 89 9.83 -5.72 5.78
CA HIS A 89 10.19 -4.81 6.87
C HIS A 89 9.98 -3.38 6.42
N LEU A 90 9.44 -2.53 7.29
CA LEU A 90 9.25 -1.11 6.95
C LEU A 90 10.60 -0.40 6.68
N GLN A 91 11.71 -0.93 7.21
CA GLN A 91 13.05 -0.43 6.87
C GLN A 91 13.40 -0.63 5.39
N ASP A 92 12.78 -1.60 4.71
CA ASP A 92 13.00 -1.83 3.28
C ASP A 92 12.19 -0.88 2.38
N PHE A 93 11.27 -0.08 2.95
CA PHE A 93 10.52 0.92 2.21
C PHE A 93 11.41 2.14 1.94
N ALA A 94 11.42 2.59 0.68
CA ALA A 94 12.30 3.66 0.22
C ALA A 94 11.51 4.92 -0.20
N LEU A 95 10.55 4.76 -1.11
CA LEU A 95 9.79 5.86 -1.69
C LEU A 95 8.28 5.72 -1.45
N THR A 96 7.64 6.81 -1.03
CA THR A 96 6.18 6.94 -0.98
C THR A 96 5.61 7.13 -2.38
N TYR A 97 4.30 6.90 -2.56
CA TYR A 97 3.65 6.89 -3.87
C TYR A 97 3.91 8.15 -4.72
N ASP A 98 4.04 9.31 -4.09
CA ASP A 98 4.28 10.63 -4.69
C ASP A 98 5.75 10.89 -5.08
N GLU A 99 6.68 10.12 -4.52
CA GLU A 99 8.11 10.18 -4.83
C GLU A 99 8.49 9.23 -5.99
N ILE A 100 7.69 8.19 -6.24
CA ILE A 100 7.99 7.14 -7.22
C ILE A 100 7.97 7.70 -8.65
N HIS A 101 8.99 7.35 -9.43
CA HIS A 101 9.04 7.58 -10.88
C HIS A 101 8.99 6.25 -11.64
N ILE A 102 8.12 6.16 -12.66
CA ILE A 102 7.91 4.95 -13.48
C ILE A 102 8.38 5.21 -14.91
N GLY A 103 9.56 4.71 -15.24
CA GLY A 103 10.12 4.71 -16.59
C GLY A 103 9.98 6.08 -17.29
N SER A 104 9.50 6.06 -18.53
CA SER A 104 9.19 7.26 -19.31
C SER A 104 7.84 7.91 -18.97
N SER A 105 7.02 7.26 -18.14
CA SER A 105 5.69 7.78 -17.77
C SER A 105 5.77 8.92 -16.75
N GLY A 106 6.92 9.12 -16.10
CA GLY A 106 7.14 10.20 -15.14
C GLY A 106 6.74 9.80 -13.72
N LYS A 107 6.16 10.73 -12.95
CA LYS A 107 5.72 10.47 -11.57
C LYS A 107 4.57 9.46 -11.56
N LEU A 108 4.63 8.48 -10.66
CA LEU A 108 3.64 7.42 -10.53
C LEU A 108 2.24 8.00 -10.30
N ALA A 109 2.11 8.96 -9.37
CA ALA A 109 0.85 9.60 -9.02
C ALA A 109 0.14 10.24 -10.25
N GLU A 110 0.90 10.92 -11.10
CA GLU A 110 0.37 11.52 -12.34
C GLU A 110 0.01 10.44 -13.36
N ALA A 111 0.90 9.46 -13.54
CA ALA A 111 0.74 8.42 -14.55
C ALA A 111 -0.46 7.51 -14.28
N CYS A 112 -0.79 7.23 -13.01
CA CYS A 112 -1.94 6.41 -12.62
C CYS A 112 -3.21 7.23 -12.32
N SER A 113 -3.23 8.52 -12.64
CA SER A 113 -4.36 9.42 -12.34
C SER A 113 -4.76 9.42 -10.86
N ASN A 114 -3.82 9.20 -9.95
CA ASN A 114 -4.05 9.04 -8.51
C ASN A 114 -5.03 7.91 -8.14
N GLU A 115 -5.01 6.81 -8.90
CA GLU A 115 -5.89 5.67 -8.64
C GLU A 115 -5.12 4.34 -8.53
N LEU A 116 -5.57 3.51 -7.58
CA LEU A 116 -5.19 2.11 -7.43
C LEU A 116 -6.46 1.25 -7.54
N TYR A 117 -6.41 0.18 -8.32
CA TYR A 117 -7.58 -0.66 -8.57
C TYR A 117 -7.41 -2.05 -7.97
N GLU A 118 -8.42 -2.52 -7.24
CA GLU A 118 -8.54 -3.93 -6.88
C GLU A 118 -9.27 -4.69 -7.99
N TYR A 119 -8.67 -5.77 -8.50
CA TYR A 119 -9.32 -6.65 -9.48
C TYR A 119 -9.96 -7.87 -8.80
N GLY A 120 -11.11 -8.30 -9.31
CA GLY A 120 -11.93 -9.38 -8.76
C GLY A 120 -13.34 -9.38 -9.34
N GLN A 121 -14.33 -9.84 -8.58
CA GLN A 121 -15.73 -9.86 -9.05
C GLN A 121 -16.31 -8.46 -9.31
N LYS A 122 -15.81 -7.45 -8.60
CA LYS A 122 -16.10 -6.03 -8.83
C LYS A 122 -14.81 -5.25 -8.72
N GLU A 123 -14.53 -4.43 -9.72
CA GLU A 123 -13.41 -3.50 -9.66
C GLU A 123 -13.69 -2.43 -8.61
N LYS A 124 -12.76 -2.25 -7.67
CA LYS A 124 -12.85 -1.22 -6.63
C LYS A 124 -11.64 -0.32 -6.72
N ALA A 125 -11.88 0.98 -6.89
CA ALA A 125 -10.83 1.98 -6.91
C ALA A 125 -10.55 2.52 -5.50
N HIS A 126 -9.28 2.77 -5.23
CA HIS A 126 -8.79 3.54 -4.10
C HIS A 126 -8.19 4.83 -4.64
N THR A 127 -8.60 5.96 -4.07
CA THR A 127 -8.01 7.26 -4.36
C THR A 127 -6.65 7.37 -3.69
N LEU A 128 -5.68 7.96 -4.39
CA LEU A 128 -4.36 8.30 -3.89
C LEU A 128 -4.23 9.83 -3.73
N PRO A 129 -3.60 10.34 -2.66
CA PRO A 129 -3.17 9.57 -1.50
C PRO A 129 -4.37 8.97 -0.74
N ASN A 130 -4.08 8.01 0.13
CA ASN A 130 -5.05 7.47 1.05
C ASN A 130 -5.73 8.62 1.82
N PRO A 131 -7.07 8.65 1.95
CA PRO A 131 -7.78 9.71 2.66
C PRO A 131 -7.30 9.95 4.10
N TRP A 132 -6.75 8.93 4.77
CA TRP A 132 -6.14 9.08 6.09
C TRP A 132 -4.91 10.00 6.08
N ARG A 133 -4.11 9.99 5.00
CA ARG A 133 -2.97 10.89 4.83
C ARG A 133 -3.43 12.35 4.80
N ILE A 134 -4.52 12.62 4.10
CA ILE A 134 -5.12 13.96 4.01
C ILE A 134 -5.67 14.38 5.39
N LYS A 135 -6.34 13.47 6.09
CA LYS A 135 -6.90 13.74 7.42
C LYS A 135 -5.82 14.08 8.44
N ALA A 136 -4.77 13.25 8.53
CA ALA A 136 -3.66 13.48 9.45
C ALA A 136 -2.98 14.84 9.21
N SER A 137 -2.80 15.24 7.95
CA SER A 137 -2.19 16.52 7.60
C SER A 137 -3.01 17.76 8.01
N ARG A 138 -4.31 17.59 8.33
CA ARG A 138 -5.21 18.66 8.76
C ARG A 138 -5.27 18.81 10.28
N ASP A 139 -4.93 17.76 11.03
CA ASP A 139 -4.98 17.75 12.49
C ASP A 139 -3.68 18.31 13.12
N ASP A 140 -2.67 18.63 12.29
CA ASP A 140 -1.39 19.25 12.70
C ASP A 140 -1.46 20.81 12.76
N TYR A 141 -2.65 21.41 12.68
CA TYR A 141 -2.90 22.87 12.74
C TYR A 141 -3.84 23.27 13.87
#